data_AF-A0A920K308-F1
#
_entry.id   AF-A0A920K308-F1
#
_cell.length_a   1.000
_cell.length_b   1.000
_cell.length_c   1.000
_cell.angle_alpha   90.00
_cell.angle_beta   90.00
_cell.angle_gamma   90.00
#
_symmetry.space_group_name_H-M   'P 1'
#
loop_
_entity.id
_entity.type
_entity.pdbx_description
1 polymer ?
#
loop_
_entity_poly.entity_id
_entity_poly.type
_entity_poly.pdbx_seq_one_letter_code
_entity_poly.pdbx_strand_id
1 'polypeptide(L)' 'MIDLYTWSTPNGRKISILLEELNVKYKVFPINIIKNEQFNESFLKIKSK' A
#
# COMPACT_ATOMS: atom_id res chain seq x y z
N MET A 1 -7.72 12.04 -1.16
CA MET A 1 -8.14 10.62 -1.08
C MET A 1 -6.86 9.81 -0.99
N ILE A 2 -6.74 8.93 0.01
CA ILE A 2 -5.47 8.21 0.28
C ILE A 2 -5.45 6.91 -0.52
N ASP A 3 -4.36 6.64 -1.23
CA ASP A 3 -4.12 5.37 -1.90
C ASP A 3 -3.13 4.55 -1.07
N LEU A 4 -3.58 3.43 -0.51
CA LEU A 4 -2.78 2.52 0.29
C LEU A 4 -2.25 1.39 -0.59
N TYR A 5 -1.01 1.50 -1.04
CA TYR A 5 -0.27 0.42 -1.67
C TYR A 5 0.31 -0.51 -0.60
N THR A 6 -0.21 -1.73 -0.48
CA THR A 6 0.12 -2.62 0.65
C THR A 6 0.12 -4.10 0.30
N TRP A 7 0.64 -4.91 1.21
CA TRP A 7 0.57 -6.38 1.16
C TRP A 7 0.32 -6.93 2.56
N SER A 8 -0.06 -8.22 2.64
CA SER A 8 -0.37 -8.92 3.89
C SER A 8 0.88 -9.21 4.74
N THR A 9 1.54 -8.15 5.20
CA THR A 9 2.71 -8.18 6.09
C THR A 9 2.40 -7.42 7.38
N PRO A 10 3.16 -7.64 8.48
CA PRO A 10 3.01 -6.85 9.69
C PRO A 10 3.13 -5.34 9.45
N ASN A 11 4.05 -4.91 8.59
CA ASN A 11 4.21 -3.50 8.25
C ASN A 11 3.04 -2.97 7.40
N GLY A 12 2.54 -3.75 6.46
CA GLY A 12 1.38 -3.36 5.63
C GLY A 12 0.09 -3.16 6.44
N ARG A 13 -0.08 -3.89 7.56
CA ARG A 13 -1.23 -3.75 8.46
C ARG A 13 -1.20 -2.49 9.33
N LYS A 14 -0.02 -1.96 9.68
CA LYS A 14 0.09 -0.78 10.56
C LYS A 14 -0.66 0.41 9.98
N ILE A 15 -0.51 0.63 8.67
CA ILE A 15 -1.13 1.78 8.01
C ILE A 15 -2.62 1.58 7.81
N SER A 16 -3.08 0.37 7.47
CA SER A 16 -4.54 0.11 7.39
C SER A 16 -5.21 0.35 8.75
N ILE A 17 -4.62 -0.13 9.85
CA ILE A 17 -5.14 0.12 11.20
C ILE A 17 -5.24 1.63 11.47
N LEU A 18 -4.18 2.39 11.22
CA LEU A 18 -4.20 3.84 11.41
C LEU A 18 -5.31 4.53 10.60
N LEU A 19 -5.50 4.13 9.34
CA LEU A 19 -6.51 4.75 8.47
C LEU A 19 -7.94 4.45 8.94
N GLU A 20 -8.18 3.24 9.46
CA GLU A 20 -9.44 2.88 10.11
C GLU A 20 -9.65 3.68 11.41
N GLU A 21 -8.65 3.75 12.30
CA GLU A 21 -8.72 4.49 13.57
C GLU A 21 -9.00 5.99 13.37
N LEU A 22 -8.46 6.57 12.29
CA LEU A 22 -8.69 7.97 11.93
C LEU A 22 -10.00 8.20 11.16
N ASN A 23 -10.74 7.13 10.82
CA ASN A 23 -11.98 7.17 10.03
C ASN A 23 -11.84 8.00 8.73
N VAL A 24 -10.70 7.86 8.04
CA VAL A 24 -10.40 8.58 6.80
C VAL A 24 -10.67 7.72 5.58
N LYS A 25 -11.13 8.32 4.48
CA LYS A 25 -11.36 7.59 3.22
C LYS A 25 -10.04 7.24 2.55
N TYR A 26 -9.86 5.94 2.26
CA TYR A 26 -8.73 5.44 1.50
C TYR A 26 -9.14 4.31 0.55
N LYS A 27 -8.29 4.02 -0.44
CA LYS A 27 -8.43 2.92 -1.39
C LYS A 27 -7.23 1.99 -1.27
N VAL A 28 -7.47 0.69 -1.27
CA VAL A 28 -6.40 -0.32 -1.17
C VAL A 28 -5.95 -0.75 -2.55
N PHE A 29 -4.63 -0.76 -2.76
CA PHE A 29 -3.96 -1.30 -3.94
C PHE A 29 -2.98 -2.40 -3.50
N PRO A 30 -3.30 -3.68 -3.75
CA PRO A 30 -2.41 -4.77 -3.38
C PRO A 30 -1.13 -4.73 -4.25
N ILE A 31 0.03 -4.91 -3.63
CA ILE A 31 1.33 -5.08 -4.29
C ILE A 31 1.91 -6.43 -3.83
N ASN A 32 1.86 -7.43 -4.71
CA ASN A 32 2.30 -8.78 -4.38
C ASN A 32 3.83 -8.85 -4.30
N ILE A 33 4.35 -8.74 -3.07
CA ILE A 33 5.79 -8.79 -2.83
C ILE A 33 6.40 -10.17 -3.06
N ILE A 34 5.59 -11.24 -3.00
CA ILE A 34 6.04 -12.62 -3.31
C ILE A 34 6.34 -12.74 -4.81
N LYS A 35 5.59 -12.00 -5.64
CA LYS A 35 5.81 -11.89 -7.08
C LYS A 35 6.74 -10.75 -7.49
N ASN A 36 7.43 -10.11 -6.55
CA ASN A 36 8.33 -8.99 -6.82
C ASN A 36 7.66 -7.76 -7.48
N GLU A 37 6.34 -7.57 -7.32
CA GLU A 37 5.60 -6.47 -7.94
C GLU A 37 6.05 -5.08 -7.45
N GLN A 38 6.71 -5.00 -6.30
CA GLN A 38 7.34 -3.78 -5.78
C GLN A 38 8.50 -3.26 -6.65
N PHE A 39 8.97 -4.05 -7.61
CA PHE A 39 10.00 -3.65 -8.57
C PHE A 39 9.44 -3.39 -9.97
N ASN A 40 8.13 -3.57 -10.18
CA ASN A 40 7.52 -3.25 -11.47
C ASN A 40 7.62 -1.74 -11.73
N GLU A 41 7.92 -1.37 -12.98
CA GLU A 41 8.05 0.05 -13.36
C GLU A 41 6.81 0.88 -13.02
N SER A 42 5.62 0.28 -13.11
CA SER A 42 4.36 0.93 -12.73
C SER A 42 4.34 1.35 -11.26
N PHE A 43 4.85 0.51 -10.37
CA PHE A 43 4.95 0.82 -8.94
C PHE A 43 6.13 1.74 -8.62
N LEU A 44 7.27 1.56 -9.28
CA LEU A 44 8.44 2.41 -9.08
C LEU A 44 8.16 3.88 -9.43
N LYS A 45 7.41 4.15 -10.51
CA LYS A 45 6.97 5.51 -10.89
C LYS A 45 6.13 6.19 -9.81
N ILE A 46 5.40 5.41 -9.00
CA ILE A 46 4.61 5.91 -7.87
C ILE A 46 5.51 6.14 -6.66
N LYS A 47 6.41 5.19 -6.36
CA LYS A 47 7.33 5.24 -5.21
C LYS A 47 8.37 6.37 -5.31
N SER A 48 8.85 6.68 -6.52
CA SER A 48 9.94 7.64 -6.75
C SER A 48 9.46 9.09 -6.97
N LYS A 49 8.19 9.37 -6.69
CA LYS A 49 7.61 10.71 -6.76
C LYS A 49 7.58 11.33 -5.36
#